data_AF-A0A5S4ZWD5-F1
#
_entry.id   AF-A0A5S4ZWD5-F1
#
_cell.length_a   1.000
_cell.length_b   1.000
_cell.length_c   1.000
_cell.angle_alpha   90.00
_cell.angle_beta   90.00
_cell.angle_gamma   90.00
#
_symmetry.space_group_name_H-M   'P 1'
#
loop_
_entity.id
_entity.type
_entity.pdbx_description
1 polymer ?
#
loop_
_entity_poly.entity_id
_entity_poly.type
_entity_poly.pdbx_seq_one_letter_code
_entity_poly.pdbx_strand_id
1 'polypeptide(L)' 'MREVILATLAGFVVGFIFAKIKLPVPAPPTLAGVMGIVGMFLGYMAANNWLVRQ' A
#
# COMPACT_ATOMS: atom_id res chain seq x y z
N MET A 1 13.09 -0.73 -9.25
CA MET A 1 12.10 -1.63 -9.92
C MET A 1 12.06 -3.00 -9.27
N ARG A 2 13.22 -3.60 -8.98
CA ARG A 2 13.33 -4.83 -8.22
C ARG A 2 12.55 -4.78 -6.90
N GLU A 3 12.66 -3.68 -6.18
CA GLU A 3 12.00 -3.41 -4.90
C GLU A 3 10.47 -3.43 -5.05
N VAL A 4 9.94 -2.79 -6.09
CA VAL A 4 8.50 -2.73 -6.39
C VAL A 4 7.96 -4.14 -6.67
N ILE A 5 8.68 -4.92 -7.47
CA ILE A 5 8.30 -6.30 -7.79
C ILE A 5 8.31 -7.17 -6.53
N LEU A 6 9.39 -7.10 -5.73
CA LEU A 6 9.51 -7.88 -4.50
C LEU A 6 8.46 -7.48 -3.45
N ALA A 7 8.18 -6.19 -3.28
CA ALA A 7 7.16 -5.70 -2.36
C ALA A 7 5.76 -6.15 -2.79
N THR A 8 5.46 -6.12 -4.09
CA THR A 8 4.18 -6.59 -4.64
C THR A 8 4.01 -8.09 -4.43
N LEU A 9 5.03 -8.88 -4.73
CA LEU A 9 5.04 -10.33 -4.49
C LEU A 9 4.89 -10.66 -3.02
N ALA A 10 5.62 -9.98 -2.14
CA ALA A 10 5.52 -10.17 -0.70
C ALA A 10 4.09 -9.87 -0.20
N GLY A 11 3.51 -8.73 -0.59
CA GLY A 11 2.14 -8.37 -0.24
C GLY A 11 1.11 -9.38 -0.75
N PHE A 12 1.28 -9.86 -1.99
CA PHE A 12 0.43 -10.89 -2.57
C PHE A 12 0.51 -12.21 -1.77
N VAL A 13 1.71 -12.70 -1.48
CA VAL A 13 1.92 -13.95 -0.73
C VAL A 13 1.37 -13.84 0.68
N VAL A 14 1.61 -12.72 1.38
CA VAL A 14 1.06 -12.47 2.72
C VAL A 14 -0.48 -12.47 2.68
N GLY A 15 -1.08 -11.73 1.75
CA GLY A 15 -2.53 -11.70 1.59
C GLY A 15 -3.12 -13.08 1.30
N PHE A 16 -2.46 -13.84 0.43
CA PHE A 16 -2.87 -15.20 0.09
C PHE A 16 -2.80 -16.16 1.29
N ILE A 17 -1.72 -16.10 2.07
CA ILE A 17 -1.57 -16.93 3.28
C ILE A 17 -2.67 -16.60 4.29
N PHE A 18 -2.91 -15.32 4.56
CA PHE A 18 -3.93 -14.87 5.53
C PHE A 18 -5.33 -15.27 5.11
N ALA A 19 -5.65 -15.15 3.81
CA ALA A 19 -6.91 -15.64 3.26
C ALA A 19 -7.06 -17.16 3.42
N LYS A 20 -5.99 -17.94 3.16
CA LYS A 20 -6.00 -19.40 3.29
C LYS A 20 -6.25 -19.86 4.73
N ILE A 21 -5.66 -19.18 5.72
CA ILE A 21 -5.81 -19.51 7.15
C ILE A 21 -6.97 -18.76 7.83
N LYS A 22 -7.75 -17.99 7.06
CA LYS A 22 -8.90 -17.20 7.53
C LYS A 22 -8.58 -16.23 8.66
N LEU A 23 -7.34 -15.72 8.71
CA LEU A 23 -6.96 -14.68 9.66
C LEU A 23 -7.34 -13.30 9.10
N PRO A 24 -7.72 -12.35 9.98
CA PRO A 24 -7.88 -10.97 9.56
C PRO A 24 -6.56 -10.45 9.01
N VAL A 25 -6.60 -9.86 7.82
CA VAL A 25 -5.42 -9.29 7.16
C VAL A 25 -4.93 -8.06 7.94
N PRO A 26 -3.60 -7.83 8.07
CA PRO A 26 -3.07 -6.62 8.73
C PRO A 26 -3.29 -5.35 7.90
N ALA A 27 -3.49 -5.51 6.58
CA ALA A 27 -3.76 -4.43 5.65
C ALA A 27 -5.26 -4.03 5.65
N PRO A 28 -5.61 -2.82 5.20
CA PRO A 28 -7.00 -2.37 5.16
C PRO A 28 -7.87 -3.35 4.34
N PRO A 29 -8.94 -3.92 4.91
CA PRO A 29 -9.74 -4.93 4.24
C PRO A 29 -10.76 -4.34 3.24
N THR A 30 -10.89 -3.01 3.19
CA THR A 30 -11.84 -2.31 2.32
C THR A 30 -11.13 -1.52 1.23
N LEU A 31 -11.77 -1.41 0.06
CA LEU A 31 -11.27 -0.57 -1.02
C LEU A 31 -11.10 0.88 -0.54
N ALA A 32 -12.01 1.39 0.29
CA ALA A 32 -11.91 2.73 0.87
C ALA A 32 -10.62 2.91 1.69
N GLY A 33 -10.23 1.92 2.51
CA GLY A 33 -8.99 1.96 3.27
C GLY A 33 -7.74 1.95 2.38
N VAL A 34 -7.75 1.13 1.31
CA VAL A 34 -6.67 1.11 0.31
C VAL A 34 -6.55 2.46 -0.40
N MET A 35 -7.68 3.03 -0.82
CA MET A 35 -7.71 4.35 -1.47
C MET A 35 -7.23 5.47 -0.54
N GLY A 36 -7.46 5.37 0.78
CA GLY A 36 -6.89 6.29 1.75
C GLY A 36 -5.35 6.30 1.75
N ILE A 37 -4.71 5.12 1.69
CA ILE A 37 -3.24 5.01 1.59
C ILE A 37 -2.74 5.60 0.28
N VAL A 38 -3.41 5.29 -0.85
CA VAL A 38 -3.07 5.86 -2.16
C VAL A 38 -3.17 7.39 -2.14
N GLY A 39 -4.25 7.94 -1.58
CA GLY A 39 -4.45 9.38 -1.43
C GLY A 39 -3.37 10.04 -0.57
N MET A 40 -2.98 9.43 0.55
CA MET A 40 -1.87 9.92 1.38
C MET A 40 -0.54 9.94 0.61
N PHE A 41 -0.23 8.88 -0.14
CA PHE A 41 0.99 8.83 -0.95
C PHE A 41 1.01 9.90 -2.03
N LEU A 42 -0.07 10.05 -2.80
CA LEU A 42 -0.19 11.07 -3.84
C LEU A 42 -0.15 12.48 -3.25
N GLY A 43 -0.84 12.72 -2.14
CA GLY A 43 -0.83 13.99 -1.42
C GLY A 43 0.57 14.34 -0.91
N TYR A 44 1.30 13.37 -0.35
CA TYR A 44 2.69 13.55 0.05
C TYR A 44 3.60 13.88 -1.14
N MET A 45 3.47 13.18 -2.26
CA MET A 45 4.25 13.48 -3.47
C MET A 45 3.97 14.89 -4.01
N ALA A 46 2.70 15.28 -4.07
CA ALA A 46 2.28 16.61 -4.52
C ALA A 46 2.81 17.70 -3.58
N ALA A 47 2.64 17.52 -2.27
CA ALA A 47 3.16 18.44 -1.25
C ALA A 47 4.69 18.51 -1.29
N ASN A 48 5.38 17.40 -1.45
CA ASN A 48 6.83 17.39 -1.55
C ASN A 48 7.32 18.16 -2.80
N ASN A 49 6.59 18.06 -3.91
CA ASN A 49 6.92 18.76 -5.15
C ASN A 49 6.59 20.26 -5.12
N TRP A 50 5.61 20.70 -4.33
CA TRP A 50 5.16 22.10 -4.28
C TRP A 50 5.59 22.89 -3.05
N LEU A 51 5.63 22.25 -1.88
CA LEU A 51 5.86 22.90 -0.58
C LEU A 51 7.27 22.67 -0.05
N VAL A 52 7.83 21.47 -0.26
CA VAL A 52 9.13 21.08 0.30
C VAL A 52 10.27 21.39 -0.67
N ARG A 53 10.01 21.30 -1.98
CA ARG A 53 10.93 21.72 -3.04
C ARG A 53 10.77 23.21 -3.36
N GLN A 54 11.29 24.07 -2.48
CA GLN A 54 11.88 25.35 -2.88
C GLN A 54 13.40 25.24 -2.82
#